data_AF-A0A8J6E8M2-F1
#
_entry.id   AF-A0A8J6E8M2-F1
#
_cell.length_a   1.000
_cell.length_b   1.000
_cell.length_c   1.000
_cell.angle_alpha   90.00
_cell.angle_beta   90.00
_cell.angle_gamma   90.00
#
_symmetry.space_group_name_H-M   'P 1'
#
loop_
_entity.id
_entity.type
_entity.pdbx_description
1 polymer ?
#
loop_
_entity_poly.entity_id
_entity_poly.type
_entity_poly.pdbx_seq_one_letter_code
_entity_poly.pdbx_strand_id
1 'polypeptide(L)'
;MKEQRKGLVQEEKETLAKLKGLEETEAKLQEEGVLTSAALFLRSEEAACAAKLFQEENRNAKDLLEELTERQTEVQNTYHRLKLSLEDAEKQQLEVSQAPPEKSQRATISDTIPFPCVQ
;
A
#
# COMPACT_ATOMS: atom_id res chain seq x y z
N MET A 1 -61.90 41.94 18.09
CA MET A 1 -60.94 41.86 19.22
C MET A 1 -61.14 40.68 20.16
N LYS A 2 -62.31 40.47 20.81
CA LYS A 2 -62.49 39.35 21.78
C LYS A 2 -62.44 37.95 21.14
N GLU A 3 -63.06 37.77 19.97
CA GLU A 3 -63.06 36.50 19.22
C GLU A 3 -61.66 36.12 18.70
N GLN A 4 -60.93 37.07 18.10
CA GLN A 4 -59.53 36.87 17.66
C GLN A 4 -58.61 36.43 18.81
N ARG A 5 -58.77 37.00 20.00
CA ARG A 5 -58.00 36.60 21.19
C ARG A 5 -58.29 35.16 21.61
N LYS A 6 -59.55 34.71 21.52
CA LYS A 6 -59.90 33.31 21.80
C LYS A 6 -59.27 32.36 20.80
N GLY A 7 -59.26 32.72 19.51
CA GLY A 7 -58.62 31.93 18.46
C GLY A 7 -57.12 31.75 18.71
N LEU A 8 -56.40 32.84 19.01
CA LEU A 8 -54.96 32.79 19.29
C LEU A 8 -54.61 31.95 20.52
N VAL A 9 -55.43 32.02 21.58
CA VAL A 9 -55.23 31.19 22.79
C VAL A 9 -55.47 29.70 22.51
N GLN A 10 -56.39 29.38 21.61
CA GLN A 10 -56.65 28.00 21.21
C GLN A 10 -55.45 27.45 20.40
N GLU A 11 -54.95 28.24 19.47
CA GLU A 11 -53.80 27.90 18.62
C GLU A 11 -52.51 27.74 19.45
N GLU A 12 -52.29 28.61 20.44
CA GLU A 12 -51.21 28.49 21.42
C GLU A 12 -51.29 27.16 22.20
N LYS A 13 -52.48 26.78 22.67
CA LYS A 13 -52.69 25.51 23.38
C LYS A 13 -52.43 24.30 22.50
N GLU A 14 -52.90 24.32 21.27
CA GLU A 14 -52.65 23.24 20.30
C GLU A 14 -51.16 23.13 19.96
N THR A 15 -50.47 24.28 19.86
CA THR A 15 -49.04 24.32 19.60
C THR A 15 -48.25 23.76 20.78
N LEU A 16 -48.59 24.15 22.01
CA LEU A 16 -48.00 23.60 23.23
C LEU A 16 -48.25 22.09 23.37
N ALA A 17 -49.45 21.62 23.02
CA ALA A 17 -49.76 20.18 23.05
C ALA A 17 -48.92 19.39 22.05
N LYS A 18 -48.74 19.91 20.82
CA LYS A 18 -47.85 19.31 19.81
C LYS A 18 -46.40 19.30 20.27
N LEU A 19 -45.94 20.41 20.86
CA LEU A 19 -44.56 20.57 21.31
C LEU A 19 -44.24 19.58 22.44
N LYS A 20 -45.14 19.42 23.41
CA LYS A 20 -45.02 18.42 24.47
C LYS A 20 -44.98 16.99 23.92
N GLY A 21 -45.81 16.67 22.91
CA GLY A 21 -45.77 15.36 22.26
C GLY A 21 -44.45 15.08 21.53
N LEU A 22 -43.83 16.11 20.94
CA LEU A 22 -42.51 16.01 20.33
C LEU A 22 -41.41 15.79 21.38
N GLU A 23 -41.44 16.51 22.51
CA GLU A 23 -40.51 16.32 23.63
C GLU A 23 -40.59 14.89 24.20
N GLU A 24 -41.79 14.34 24.37
CA GLU A 24 -41.99 12.97 24.83
C GLU A 24 -41.46 11.94 23.82
N THR A 25 -41.56 12.24 22.52
CA THR A 25 -41.02 11.38 21.46
C THR A 25 -39.50 11.46 21.39
N GLU A 26 -38.94 12.66 21.52
CA GLU A 26 -37.50 12.89 21.58
C GLU A 26 -36.89 12.17 22.77
N ALA A 27 -37.49 12.27 23.95
CA ALA A 27 -37.02 11.59 25.16
C ALA A 27 -36.97 10.06 24.98
N LYS A 28 -38.00 9.46 24.37
CA LYS A 28 -38.02 8.03 24.05
C LYS A 28 -36.92 7.66 23.06
N LEU A 29 -36.74 8.44 22.00
CA LEU A 29 -35.71 8.20 21.00
C LEU A 29 -34.29 8.39 21.55
N GLN A 30 -34.10 9.27 22.54
CA GLN A 30 -32.84 9.40 23.26
C GLN A 30 -32.59 8.19 24.19
N GLU A 31 -33.61 7.73 24.92
CA GLU A 31 -33.54 6.54 25.79
C GLU A 31 -33.26 5.26 24.98
N GLU A 32 -33.87 5.13 23.80
CA GLU A 32 -33.59 4.06 22.82
C GLU A 32 -32.24 4.21 22.11
N GLY A 33 -31.47 5.28 22.39
CA GLY A 33 -30.15 5.54 21.82
C GLY A 33 -30.15 6.02 20.36
N VAL A 34 -31.32 6.24 19.77
CA VAL A 34 -31.53 6.66 18.38
C VAL A 34 -31.08 8.10 18.13
N LEU A 35 -31.25 8.98 19.11
CA LEU A 35 -30.85 10.39 19.09
C LEU A 35 -29.63 10.68 19.96
N THR A 36 -28.66 9.76 20.00
CA THR A 36 -27.36 10.07 20.60
C THR A 36 -26.58 11.02 19.70
N SER A 37 -25.72 11.86 20.30
CA SER A 37 -24.83 12.77 19.55
C SER A 37 -23.97 12.01 18.54
N ALA A 38 -23.53 10.80 18.88
CA ALA A 38 -22.82 9.91 17.97
C ALA A 38 -23.69 9.44 16.80
N ALA A 39 -24.93 9.03 17.04
CA ALA A 39 -25.85 8.61 15.97
C ALA A 39 -26.21 9.78 15.03
N LEU A 40 -26.36 10.99 15.57
CA LEU A 40 -26.59 12.20 14.78
C LEU A 40 -25.35 12.57 13.95
N PHE A 41 -24.15 12.52 14.55
CA PHE A 41 -22.91 12.76 13.84
C PHE A 41 -22.70 11.76 12.70
N LEU A 42 -22.95 10.46 12.91
CA LEU A 42 -22.82 9.46 11.86
C LEU A 42 -23.75 9.67 10.65
N ARG A 43 -24.84 10.43 10.84
CA ARG A 43 -25.77 10.81 9.76
C ARG A 43 -25.47 12.18 9.16
N SER A 44 -24.46 12.89 9.69
CA SER A 44 -24.12 14.23 9.25
C SER A 44 -23.31 14.21 7.94
N GLU A 45 -23.29 15.35 7.26
CA GLU A 45 -22.51 15.51 6.03
C GLU A 45 -21.01 15.39 6.30
N GLU A 46 -20.54 15.79 7.48
CA GLU A 46 -19.16 15.68 7.91
C GLU A 46 -18.71 14.22 8.01
N ALA A 47 -19.54 13.34 8.60
CA ALA A 47 -19.23 11.92 8.67
C ALA A 47 -19.23 11.28 7.27
N ALA A 48 -20.16 11.67 6.40
CA ALA A 48 -20.17 11.20 5.01
C ALA A 48 -18.93 11.67 4.22
N CYS A 49 -18.49 12.91 4.44
CA CYS A 49 -17.28 13.45 3.84
C CYS A 49 -16.03 12.72 4.34
N ALA A 50 -15.90 12.55 5.65
CA ALA A 50 -14.80 11.80 6.26
C ALA A 50 -14.74 10.36 5.73
N ALA A 51 -15.88 9.67 5.62
CA ALA A 51 -15.94 8.32 5.08
C ALA A 51 -15.41 8.25 3.63
N LYS A 52 -15.75 9.23 2.78
CA LYS A 52 -15.23 9.31 1.40
C LYS A 52 -13.72 9.51 1.38
N LEU A 53 -13.20 10.43 2.19
CA LEU A 53 -11.75 10.68 2.30
C LEU A 53 -11.00 9.42 2.77
N PHE A 54 -11.53 8.71 3.77
CA PHE A 54 -10.96 7.45 4.22
C PHE A 54 -11.00 6.35 3.16
N GLN A 55 -12.06 6.30 2.35
CA GLN A 55 -12.15 5.34 1.24
C GLN A 55 -11.13 5.63 0.15
N GLU A 56 -10.95 6.90 -0.21
CA GLU A 56 -9.97 7.34 -1.20
C GLU A 56 -8.54 7.05 -0.72
N GLU A 57 -8.21 7.42 0.53
CA GLU A 57 -6.89 7.17 1.09
C GLU A 57 -6.59 5.67 1.20
N ASN A 58 -7.58 4.86 1.60
CA ASN A 58 -7.43 3.40 1.63
C ASN A 58 -7.20 2.81 0.24
N ARG A 59 -7.79 3.37 -0.80
CA ARG A 59 -7.54 2.93 -2.17
C ARG A 59 -6.11 3.26 -2.58
N ASN A 60 -5.68 4.51 -2.37
CA ASN A 60 -4.32 4.94 -2.68
C ASN A 60 -3.27 4.09 -1.94
N ALA A 61 -3.51 3.80 -0.66
CA ALA A 61 -2.64 2.96 0.14
C ALA A 61 -2.55 1.52 -0.38
N LYS A 62 -3.64 0.96 -0.91
CA LYS A 62 -3.63 -0.38 -1.53
C LYS A 62 -2.83 -0.39 -2.83
N ASP A 63 -3.05 0.59 -3.69
CA ASP A 63 -2.33 0.70 -4.97
C ASP A 63 -0.81 0.83 -4.71
N LEU A 64 -0.41 1.66 -3.74
CA LEU A 64 0.98 1.78 -3.30
C LEU A 64 1.55 0.48 -2.71
N LEU A 65 0.76 -0.26 -1.93
CA LEU A 65 1.20 -1.52 -1.35
C LEU A 65 1.44 -2.57 -2.43
N GLU A 66 0.59 -2.62 -3.45
CA GLU A 66 0.74 -3.53 -4.60
C GLU A 66 2.02 -3.20 -5.38
N GLU A 67 2.23 -1.93 -5.74
CA GLU A 67 3.46 -1.48 -6.43
C GLU A 67 4.73 -1.83 -5.64
N LEU A 68 4.74 -1.56 -4.33
CA LEU A 68 5.89 -1.88 -3.48
C LEU A 68 6.12 -3.40 -3.37
N THR A 69 5.06 -4.19 -3.36
CA THR A 69 5.14 -5.65 -3.30
C THR A 69 5.72 -6.23 -4.60
N GLU A 70 5.29 -5.72 -5.75
CA GLU A 70 5.84 -6.09 -7.06
C GLU A 70 7.33 -5.74 -7.12
N ARG A 71 7.69 -4.50 -6.78
CA ARG A 71 9.08 -4.04 -6.76
C ARG A 71 9.95 -4.84 -5.80
N GLN A 72 9.44 -5.17 -4.61
CA GLN A 72 10.15 -6.02 -3.65
C GLN A 72 10.44 -7.39 -4.26
N THR A 73 9.47 -7.98 -4.95
CA THR A 73 9.61 -9.27 -5.60
C THR A 73 10.68 -9.24 -6.70
N GLU A 74 10.69 -8.19 -7.53
CA GLU A 74 11.73 -7.99 -8.55
C GLU A 74 13.14 -7.89 -7.96
N VAL A 75 13.29 -7.12 -6.87
CA VAL A 75 14.56 -6.95 -6.17
C VAL A 75 15.01 -8.28 -5.57
N GLN A 76 14.12 -9.03 -4.92
CA GLN A 76 14.44 -10.34 -4.36
C GLN A 76 14.85 -11.34 -5.44
N ASN A 77 14.17 -11.37 -6.57
CA ASN A 77 14.52 -12.23 -7.71
C ASN A 77 15.90 -11.87 -8.27
N THR A 78 16.18 -10.57 -8.42
CA THR A 78 17.48 -10.08 -8.89
C THR A 78 18.60 -10.45 -7.92
N TYR A 79 18.38 -10.23 -6.63
CA TYR A 79 19.32 -10.63 -5.58
C TYR A 79 19.60 -12.13 -5.62
N HIS A 80 18.56 -12.96 -5.70
CA HIS A 80 18.71 -14.41 -5.74
C HIS A 80 19.51 -14.86 -6.96
N ARG A 81 19.21 -14.31 -8.14
CA ARG A 81 19.96 -14.60 -9.37
C ARG A 81 21.45 -14.23 -9.25
N LEU A 82 21.74 -13.05 -8.71
CA LEU A 82 23.12 -12.60 -8.51
C LEU A 82 23.87 -13.48 -7.50
N LYS A 83 23.18 -13.91 -6.44
CA LYS A 83 23.74 -14.81 -5.44
C LYS A 83 24.13 -16.16 -6.05
N LEU A 84 23.24 -16.78 -6.84
CA LEU A 84 23.54 -18.03 -7.54
C LEU A 84 24.70 -17.86 -8.52
N SER A 85 24.71 -16.78 -9.30
CA SER A 85 25.80 -16.49 -10.24
C SER A 85 27.15 -16.31 -9.54
N LEU A 86 27.16 -15.73 -8.34
CA LEU A 86 28.38 -15.59 -7.55
C LEU A 86 28.88 -16.95 -7.05
N GLU A 87 27.98 -17.75 -6.49
CA GLU A 87 28.30 -19.11 -6.01
C GLU A 87 28.84 -20.00 -7.14
N ASP A 88 28.29 -19.90 -8.34
CA ASP A 88 28.76 -20.64 -9.51
C ASP A 88 30.14 -20.15 -9.99
N ALA A 89 30.38 -18.84 -10.00
CA ALA A 89 31.69 -18.28 -10.34
C ALA A 89 32.78 -18.70 -9.34
N GLU A 90 32.46 -18.71 -8.04
CA GLU A 90 33.37 -19.17 -6.99
C GLU A 90 33.73 -20.65 -7.16
N LYS A 91 32.76 -21.51 -7.48
CA LYS A 91 33.01 -22.94 -7.76
C LYS A 91 33.92 -23.13 -8.98
N GLN A 92 33.66 -22.41 -10.08
CA GLN A 92 34.48 -22.50 -11.28
C GLN A 92 35.94 -22.05 -11.04
N GLN A 93 36.15 -21.00 -10.24
CA GLN A 93 37.50 -20.56 -9.87
C GLN A 93 38.27 -21.60 -9.02
N LEU A 94 37.56 -22.30 -8.14
CA LEU A 94 38.14 -23.39 -7.34
C LEU A 94 38.52 -24.59 -8.21
N GLU A 95 37.71 -24.95 -9.20
CA GLU A 95 38.03 -26.04 -10.15
C GLU A 95 39.22 -25.69 -11.06
N VAL A 96 39.30 -24.46 -11.56
CA VAL A 96 40.43 -24.00 -12.39
C VAL A 96 41.74 -23.94 -11.59
N SER A 97 41.67 -23.61 -10.30
CA SER A 97 42.86 -23.58 -9.42
C SER A 97 43.34 -24.98 -9.00
N GLN A 98 42.52 -26.02 -9.19
CA GLN A 98 42.87 -27.42 -8.91
C GLN A 98 43.23 -28.22 -10.17
N ALA A 99 43.11 -27.63 -11.36
CA ALA A 99 43.52 -28.28 -12.60
C ALA A 99 45.07 -28.46 -12.62
N PRO A 100 45.58 -29.68 -12.82
CA PRO A 100 47.02 -29.91 -12.88
C PRO A 100 47.61 -29.16 -14.09
N PRO A 101 48.83 -28.58 -13.99
CA PRO A 101 49.41 -27.84 -15.09
C PRO A 101 49.58 -28.78 -16.29
N GLU A 102 48.83 -28.51 -17.36
CA GLU A 102 49.05 -29.17 -18.64
C GLU A 102 50.50 -28.91 -19.06
N LYS A 103 51.24 -29.99 -19.30
CA LYS A 103 52.63 -29.95 -19.74
C LYS A 103 52.71 -29.21 -21.07
N SER A 104 53.03 -27.93 -21.02
CA SER A 104 53.39 -27.12 -22.17
C SER A 104 54.62 -27.76 -22.84
N GLN A 105 54.38 -28.49 -23.93
CA GLN A 105 55.45 -28.98 -24.80
C GLN A 105 56.05 -27.77 -25.51
N ARG A 106 57.09 -27.21 -24.91
CA ARG A 106 57.92 -26.18 -25.51
C ARG A 106 58.72 -26.84 -26.64
N ALA A 107 58.25 -26.67 -27.87
CA ALA A 107 59.01 -27.06 -29.05
C ALA A 107 60.36 -26.31 -29.06
N THR A 108 61.45 -27.05 -28.91
CA THR A 108 62.81 -26.56 -29.15
C THR A 108 62.97 -26.34 -30.64
N ILE A 109 63.03 -25.08 -31.05
CA ILE A 109 63.47 -24.69 -32.40
C ILE A 109 64.98 -24.90 -32.41
N SER A 110 65.43 -25.92 -33.15
CA SER A 110 66.84 -26.21 -33.36
C SER A 110 67.42 -25.18 -34.33
N ASP A 111 68.40 -24.42 -33.86
CA ASP A 111 69.24 -23.54 -34.67
C ASP A 111 69.98 -24.36 -35.74
N THR A 112 69.68 -24.09 -37.01
CA THR A 112 70.54 -24.45 -38.14
C THR A 112 70.51 -23.31 -39.15
N ILE A 113 71.48 -22.40 -39.05
CA ILE A 113 71.79 -21.41 -40.09
C ILE A 113 72.88 -22.01 -40.99
N PRO A 114 72.64 -22.24 -42.30
CA PRO A 114 73.72 -22.48 -43.23
C PRO A 114 74.07 -21.18 -43.96
N PHE A 115 75.26 -20.65 -43.67
CA PHE A 115 76.00 -19.78 -44.59
C PHE A 115 76.62 -20.62 -45.72
N PRO A 116 76.67 -20.10 -46.95
CA PRO A 116 77.88 -20.23 -47.77
C PRO A 116 78.28 -18.84 -48.32
N CYS A 117 79.47 -18.35 -47.97
CA CYS A 117 80.74 -18.54 -48.68
C CYS A 117 80.74 -17.98 -50.11
N VAL A 118 81.36 -16.81 -50.24
CA VAL A 118 81.76 -16.14 -51.48
C VAL A 118 83.11 -16.72 -51.91
N GLN A 119 83.21 -17.19 -53.16
CA GLN A 119 84.44 -17.19 -53.95
C GLN A 119 84.09 -16.89 -55.41
#